data_AF-A0A968TUY3-F1
#
_entry.id   AF-A0A968TUY3-F1
#
_cell.length_a   1.000
_cell.length_b   1.000
_cell.length_c   1.000
_cell.angle_alpha   90.00
_cell.angle_beta   90.00
_cell.angle_gamma   90.00
#
_symmetry.space_group_name_H-M   'P 1'
#
loop_
_entity.id
_entity.type
_entity.pdbx_description
1 polymer ?
#
loop_
_entity_poly.entity_id
_entity_poly.type
_entity_poly.pdbx_seq_one_letter_code
_entity_poly.pdbx_strand_id
1 'polypeptide(L)'
;MANRDDLLVAIQEIFGSEIVVSSRAAAALLEAGSVFELFKAKIAIISDLEIFSHTIACSPACADILLRNGIDLMQLPRIKKFQEHDTVEIRAPFSSLVRSLFTDQFLNFGQLNSSGKLVLDSGFLAETDLFISCLEAGRSGILPTRAAKTILDPLGMVDHGFVTNEGELLLEAMESDCRAIGAIDPSHSSQQFLLFLDEEGMFRVRPFGANAIGVMDEPRLPQGPFLFRGGTLQSYSAGGDFSLEVLAELEELINSERTRENDLQLYFKRNPEVLAGLDFGDVHSQPILFKDDGSKLIPDFFLEKVDPGWDAILDLKKPDVDIIVRRKNRNYFSQWIQNAIAQLQFYREWFENPSNCRDLEARLGLPGRIFRPKMILVAGRRSSFESEIERIRLVSNQSDRLEFWTYDDVLARARRYRDFLCGHVGNRGRQK
;
A
#
# COMPACT_ATOMS: atom_id res chain seq x y z
N MET A 1 31.22 3.18 -3.69
CA MET A 1 29.76 2.97 -3.64
C MET A 1 29.28 3.00 -5.06
N ALA A 2 28.72 1.90 -5.55
CA ALA A 2 28.04 1.95 -6.84
C ALA A 2 26.77 2.79 -6.68
N ASN A 3 26.48 3.61 -7.69
CA ASN A 3 25.25 4.38 -7.71
C ASN A 3 24.23 3.71 -8.65
N ARG A 4 23.04 4.29 -8.72
CA ARG A 4 21.96 3.79 -9.58
C ARG A 4 22.37 3.73 -11.06
N ASP A 5 23.22 4.64 -11.52
CA ASP A 5 23.63 4.71 -12.92
C ASP A 5 24.51 3.50 -13.29
N ASP A 6 25.41 3.08 -12.39
CA ASP A 6 26.23 1.86 -12.57
C ASP A 6 25.36 0.59 -12.67
N LEU A 7 24.27 0.52 -11.89
CA LEU A 7 23.30 -0.57 -11.96
C LEU A 7 22.58 -0.60 -13.31
N LEU A 8 22.13 0.56 -13.80
CA LEU A 8 21.43 0.65 -15.09
C LEU A 8 22.34 0.23 -16.25
N VAL A 9 23.63 0.63 -16.22
CA VAL A 9 24.63 0.18 -17.19
C VAL A 9 24.81 -1.34 -17.15
N ALA A 10 24.95 -1.92 -15.95
CA ALA A 10 25.11 -3.37 -15.80
C ALA A 10 23.89 -4.16 -16.29
N ILE A 11 22.68 -3.67 -16.04
CA ILE A 11 21.44 -4.29 -16.53
C ILE A 11 21.38 -4.19 -18.06
N GLN A 12 21.70 -3.03 -18.63
CA GLN A 12 21.76 -2.84 -20.08
C GLN A 12 22.80 -3.75 -20.75
N GLU A 13 23.95 -3.98 -20.12
CA GLU A 13 24.99 -4.90 -20.62
C GLU A 13 24.52 -6.36 -20.66
N ILE A 14 23.70 -6.80 -19.71
CA ILE A 14 23.24 -8.21 -19.61
C ILE A 14 22.07 -8.47 -20.55
N PHE A 15 21.07 -7.60 -20.51
CA PHE A 15 19.84 -7.79 -21.26
C PHE A 15 19.95 -7.23 -22.69
N GLY A 16 20.95 -6.38 -22.98
CA GLY A 16 21.12 -5.79 -24.30
C GLY A 16 20.08 -4.73 -24.66
N SER A 17 19.30 -4.26 -23.68
CA SER A 17 18.24 -3.26 -23.83
C SER A 17 18.16 -2.34 -22.61
N GLU A 18 17.60 -1.14 -22.78
CA GLU A 18 17.30 -0.26 -21.65
C GLU A 18 16.11 -0.82 -20.86
N ILE A 19 16.35 -1.19 -19.60
CA ILE A 19 15.33 -1.77 -18.72
C ILE A 19 14.98 -0.77 -17.62
N VAL A 20 13.69 -0.56 -17.39
CA VAL A 20 13.20 0.26 -16.30
C VAL A 20 13.19 -0.58 -15.02
N VAL A 21 13.85 -0.09 -13.96
CA VAL A 21 14.00 -0.83 -12.69
C VAL A 21 13.13 -0.19 -11.61
N SER A 22 12.34 -1.00 -10.90
CA SER A 22 11.56 -0.54 -9.74
C SER A 22 12.50 -0.01 -8.65
N SER A 23 12.08 1.02 -7.90
CA SER A 23 12.92 1.60 -6.84
C SER A 23 13.31 0.58 -5.77
N ARG A 24 12.44 -0.41 -5.49
CA ARG A 24 12.70 -1.48 -4.52
C ARG A 24 13.66 -2.53 -5.06
N ALA A 25 13.50 -2.94 -6.33
CA ALA A 25 14.43 -3.83 -7.00
C ALA A 25 15.84 -3.21 -7.10
N ALA A 26 15.90 -1.92 -7.43
CA ALA A 26 17.16 -1.17 -7.47
C ALA A 26 17.81 -1.10 -6.09
N ALA A 27 17.05 -0.82 -5.03
CA ALA A 27 17.56 -0.81 -3.66
C ALA A 27 18.14 -2.18 -3.26
N ALA A 28 17.41 -3.27 -3.55
CA ALA A 28 17.84 -4.63 -3.25
C ALA A 28 19.17 -4.99 -3.93
N LEU A 29 19.30 -4.66 -5.22
CA LEU A 29 20.53 -4.93 -5.97
C LEU A 29 21.69 -4.04 -5.52
N LEU A 30 21.45 -2.75 -5.26
CA LEU A 30 22.48 -1.81 -4.82
C LEU A 30 23.01 -2.14 -3.42
N GLU A 31 22.13 -2.53 -2.50
CA GLU A 31 22.52 -2.94 -1.16
C GLU A 31 23.25 -4.29 -1.19
N ALA A 32 22.76 -5.23 -2.00
CA ALA A 32 23.44 -6.49 -2.23
C ALA A 32 24.83 -6.30 -2.83
N GLY A 33 25.01 -5.46 -3.84
CA GLY A 33 26.32 -5.23 -4.48
C GLY A 33 27.26 -4.29 -3.73
N SER A 34 26.89 -3.81 -2.54
CA SER A 34 27.72 -2.86 -1.78
C SER A 34 28.82 -3.57 -1.00
N VAL A 35 30.06 -3.06 -1.15
CA VAL A 35 31.21 -3.47 -0.33
C VAL A 35 31.23 -2.60 0.92
N PHE A 36 31.09 -3.22 2.09
CA PHE A 36 31.18 -2.52 3.38
C PHE A 36 32.55 -2.75 4.02
N GLU A 37 33.08 -1.70 4.66
CA GLU A 37 34.31 -1.79 5.45
C GLU A 37 33.94 -1.87 6.93
N LEU A 38 34.26 -3.00 7.56
CA LEU A 38 34.05 -3.20 8.99
C LEU A 38 35.31 -3.83 9.58
N PHE A 39 35.87 -3.18 10.61
CA PHE A 39 37.15 -3.57 11.24
C PHE A 39 38.33 -3.76 10.25
N LYS A 40 38.42 -2.89 9.24
CA LYS A 40 39.42 -2.92 8.15
C LYS A 40 39.31 -4.11 7.18
N ALA A 41 38.30 -4.95 7.32
CA ALA A 41 37.96 -5.95 6.33
C ALA A 41 36.93 -5.37 5.35
N LYS A 42 37.18 -5.53 4.05
CA LYS A 42 36.21 -5.21 3.00
C LYS A 42 35.38 -6.45 2.72
N ILE A 43 34.10 -6.39 3.05
CA ILE A 43 33.13 -7.47 2.84
C ILE A 43 32.25 -7.08 1.66
N ALA A 44 32.22 -7.92 0.63
CA ALA A 44 31.33 -7.79 -0.51
C ALA A 44 30.21 -8.83 -0.39
N ILE A 45 28.97 -8.36 -0.30
CA ILE A 45 27.75 -9.17 -0.32
C ILE A 45 27.50 -9.51 -1.80
N ILE A 46 27.25 -10.77 -2.18
CA ILE A 46 27.00 -11.15 -3.60
C ILE A 46 26.16 -12.43 -3.75
N SER A 47 25.47 -12.92 -2.70
CA SER A 47 24.71 -14.17 -2.82
C SER A 47 23.23 -13.97 -3.18
N ASP A 48 22.66 -14.96 -3.88
CA ASP A 48 21.24 -15.08 -4.17
C ASP A 48 20.37 -15.03 -2.90
N LEU A 49 20.87 -15.56 -1.78
CA LEU A 49 20.19 -15.53 -0.48
C LEU A 49 20.08 -14.12 0.11
N GLU A 50 21.10 -13.28 -0.07
CA GLU A 50 21.10 -11.90 0.46
C GLU A 50 20.14 -11.02 -0.34
N ILE A 51 20.17 -11.17 -1.67
CA ILE A 51 19.20 -10.53 -2.56
C ILE A 51 17.79 -11.01 -2.21
N PHE A 52 17.58 -12.32 -2.10
CA PHE A 52 16.29 -12.90 -1.70
C PHE A 52 15.79 -12.36 -0.36
N SER A 53 16.65 -12.33 0.66
CA SER A 53 16.29 -11.85 2.00
C SER A 53 15.92 -10.36 1.98
N HIS A 54 16.70 -9.55 1.27
CA HIS A 54 16.43 -8.13 1.13
C HIS A 54 15.17 -7.88 0.30
N THR A 55 14.97 -8.65 -0.78
CA THR A 55 13.75 -8.61 -1.58
C THR A 55 12.53 -8.96 -0.73
N ILE A 56 12.56 -9.98 0.13
CA ILE A 56 11.44 -10.27 1.05
C ILE A 56 11.21 -9.14 2.05
N ALA A 57 12.28 -8.61 2.64
CA ALA A 57 12.19 -7.53 3.62
C ALA A 57 11.56 -6.27 3.03
N CYS A 58 11.80 -6.01 1.75
CA CYS A 58 11.32 -4.82 1.05
C CYS A 58 10.09 -5.10 0.17
N SER A 59 9.74 -6.37 -0.07
CA SER A 59 8.62 -6.82 -0.92
C SER A 59 7.57 -7.58 -0.10
N PRO A 60 6.56 -6.85 0.40
CA PRO A 60 5.31 -7.36 0.95
C PRO A 60 4.71 -8.57 0.26
N ALA A 61 4.66 -8.51 -1.08
CA ALA A 61 4.00 -9.50 -1.89
C ALA A 61 4.79 -10.83 -1.87
N CYS A 62 6.12 -10.75 -1.89
CA CYS A 62 6.98 -11.93 -1.77
C CYS A 62 6.91 -12.55 -0.36
N ALA A 63 6.80 -11.72 0.68
CA ALA A 63 6.59 -12.20 2.05
C ALA A 63 5.25 -12.93 2.23
N ASP A 64 4.19 -12.44 1.60
CA ASP A 64 2.86 -13.06 1.65
C ASP A 64 2.80 -14.41 0.92
N ILE A 65 3.49 -14.55 -0.21
CA ILE A 65 3.61 -15.84 -0.93
C ILE A 65 4.23 -16.90 -0.03
N LEU A 66 5.29 -16.56 0.69
CA LEU A 66 5.94 -17.46 1.64
C LEU A 66 4.96 -17.91 2.72
N LEU A 67 4.24 -16.97 3.33
CA LEU A 67 3.25 -17.26 4.37
C LEU A 67 2.10 -18.14 3.87
N ARG A 68 1.56 -17.87 2.67
CA ARG A 68 0.50 -18.68 2.04
C ARG A 68 0.93 -20.11 1.77
N ASN A 69 2.20 -20.30 1.44
CA ASN A 69 2.81 -21.60 1.21
C ASN A 69 3.30 -22.25 2.51
N GLY A 70 2.87 -21.75 3.68
CA GLY A 70 3.14 -22.35 4.99
C GLY A 70 4.55 -22.10 5.51
N ILE A 71 5.27 -21.13 4.95
CA ILE A 71 6.66 -20.83 5.31
C ILE A 71 6.69 -19.73 6.35
N ASP A 72 7.19 -20.09 7.53
CA ASP A 72 7.36 -19.16 8.63
C ASP A 72 8.55 -18.24 8.37
N LEU A 73 8.28 -16.95 8.19
CA LEU A 73 9.31 -15.93 7.98
C LEU A 73 10.28 -15.82 9.17
N MET A 74 9.88 -16.27 10.36
CA MET A 74 10.75 -16.30 11.54
C MET A 74 11.79 -17.43 11.48
N GLN A 75 11.55 -18.45 10.66
CA GLN A 75 12.48 -19.55 10.40
C GLN A 75 13.46 -19.22 9.27
N LEU A 76 13.17 -18.21 8.46
CA LEU A 76 14.14 -17.70 7.51
C LEU A 76 15.34 -17.12 8.30
N PRO A 77 16.59 -17.44 7.90
CA PRO A 77 17.77 -16.91 8.50
C PRO A 77 17.70 -15.39 8.38
N ARG A 78 17.45 -14.74 9.52
CA ARG A 78 17.79 -13.34 9.68
C ARG A 78 19.26 -13.22 9.27
N ILE A 79 19.58 -12.28 8.40
CA ILE A 79 20.97 -11.98 8.04
C ILE A 79 21.73 -11.78 9.35
N LYS A 80 22.42 -12.83 9.81
CA LYS A 80 23.16 -12.79 11.06
C LYS A 80 24.31 -11.85 10.79
N LYS A 81 24.53 -10.86 11.66
CA LYS A 81 25.83 -10.18 11.72
C LYS A 81 26.89 -11.28 11.82
N PHE A 82 27.71 -11.42 10.78
CA PHE A 82 28.71 -12.47 10.71
C PHE A 82 29.69 -12.31 11.88
N GLN A 83 30.03 -13.43 12.51
CA GLN A 83 31.21 -13.51 13.38
C GLN A 83 32.46 -13.61 12.50
N GLU A 84 33.52 -13.00 13.01
CA GLU A 84 34.85 -12.92 12.44
C GLU A 84 35.37 -14.31 12.02
N HIS A 85 36.27 -14.34 11.04
CA HIS A 85 37.02 -15.50 10.52
C HIS A 85 36.41 -16.21 9.30
N ASP A 86 36.46 -15.54 8.14
CA ASP A 86 37.35 -15.95 7.04
C ASP A 86 37.05 -15.08 5.80
N THR A 87 38.08 -14.39 5.31
CA THR A 87 38.02 -13.49 4.15
C THR A 87 37.74 -14.27 2.86
N VAL A 88 36.58 -14.05 2.24
CA VAL A 88 36.29 -14.47 0.86
C VAL A 88 36.17 -13.22 -0.01
N GLU A 89 37.22 -12.92 -0.77
CA GLU A 89 37.27 -11.82 -1.73
C GLU A 89 36.79 -12.33 -3.10
N ILE A 90 35.62 -11.88 -3.57
CA ILE A 90 35.20 -12.08 -4.97
C ILE A 90 34.93 -10.70 -5.57
N ARG A 91 35.81 -10.29 -6.48
CA ARG A 91 35.82 -9.01 -7.19
C ARG A 91 34.90 -9.03 -8.42
N ALA A 92 33.60 -9.19 -8.24
CA ALA A 92 32.69 -9.24 -9.37
C ALA A 92 31.90 -7.91 -9.53
N PRO A 93 31.82 -7.31 -10.74
CA PRO A 93 31.01 -6.11 -10.99
C PRO A 93 29.49 -6.40 -10.87
N PHE A 94 28.64 -5.37 -10.77
CA PHE A 94 27.17 -5.51 -10.74
C PHE A 94 26.62 -6.36 -11.88
N SER A 95 27.27 -6.33 -13.03
CA SER A 95 26.91 -7.15 -14.17
C SER A 95 27.09 -8.65 -13.88
N SER A 96 28.04 -9.04 -13.03
CA SER A 96 28.15 -10.43 -12.58
C SER A 96 27.07 -10.82 -11.59
N LEU A 97 26.62 -9.90 -10.72
CA LEU A 97 25.55 -10.15 -9.76
C LEU A 97 24.23 -10.43 -10.49
N VAL A 98 23.85 -9.53 -11.39
CA VAL A 98 22.63 -9.66 -12.18
C VAL A 98 22.74 -10.87 -13.13
N ARG A 99 23.92 -11.15 -13.69
CA ARG A 99 24.18 -12.36 -14.48
C ARG A 99 23.99 -13.63 -13.65
N SER A 100 24.48 -13.67 -12.41
CA SER A 100 24.31 -14.83 -11.52
C SER A 100 22.85 -15.10 -11.15
N LEU A 101 22.02 -14.05 -11.07
CA LEU A 101 20.59 -14.17 -10.79
C LEU A 101 19.79 -14.64 -12.01
N PHE A 102 20.07 -14.08 -13.19
CA PHE A 102 19.20 -14.22 -14.36
C PHE A 102 19.73 -15.18 -15.42
N THR A 103 20.97 -15.62 -15.33
CA THR A 103 21.63 -16.27 -16.49
C THR A 103 22.55 -17.46 -16.18
N ASP A 104 23.07 -17.63 -14.97
CA ASP A 104 24.13 -18.63 -14.73
C ASP A 104 23.82 -19.68 -13.65
N GLN A 105 23.55 -20.92 -14.11
CA GLN A 105 24.30 -22.13 -13.71
C GLN A 105 24.48 -23.09 -14.91
N PHE A 106 25.46 -22.75 -15.77
CA PHE A 106 26.27 -23.61 -16.68
C PHE A 106 26.02 -23.70 -18.20
N LEU A 107 27.16 -23.50 -18.88
CA LEU A 107 27.70 -23.92 -20.19
C LEU A 107 27.09 -23.43 -21.51
N ASN A 108 25.90 -22.83 -21.53
CA ASN A 108 25.43 -22.17 -22.76
C ASN A 108 24.90 -20.77 -22.45
N PHE A 109 25.69 -19.75 -22.78
CA PHE A 109 25.37 -18.31 -22.73
C PHE A 109 24.17 -17.88 -23.61
N GLY A 110 23.30 -18.80 -24.01
CA GLY A 110 22.20 -18.56 -24.95
C GLY A 110 20.82 -18.41 -24.34
N GLN A 111 20.63 -18.60 -23.03
CA GLN A 111 19.29 -18.54 -22.43
C GLN A 111 19.32 -17.72 -21.14
N LEU A 112 18.91 -16.46 -21.25
CA LEU A 112 18.35 -15.74 -20.10
C LEU A 112 17.25 -16.63 -19.53
N ASN A 113 17.29 -16.93 -18.23
CA ASN A 113 16.25 -17.73 -17.57
C ASN A 113 14.86 -17.14 -17.88
N SER A 114 13.79 -17.92 -17.76
CA SER A 114 12.42 -17.50 -18.06
C SER A 114 12.06 -16.15 -17.43
N SER A 115 12.52 -15.85 -16.21
CA SER A 115 12.42 -14.53 -15.58
C SER A 115 13.22 -13.44 -16.29
N GLY A 116 14.45 -13.72 -16.71
CA GLY A 116 15.27 -12.78 -17.47
C GLY A 116 14.71 -12.50 -18.87
N LYS A 117 14.09 -13.51 -19.49
CA LYS A 117 13.34 -13.34 -20.74
C LYS A 117 12.09 -12.49 -20.53
N LEU A 118 11.37 -12.67 -19.43
CA LEU A 118 10.22 -11.83 -19.09
C LEU A 118 10.61 -10.36 -18.88
N VAL A 119 11.73 -10.11 -18.19
CA VAL A 119 12.31 -8.77 -18.04
C VAL A 119 12.67 -8.18 -19.40
N LEU A 120 13.30 -8.97 -20.28
CA LEU A 120 13.63 -8.56 -21.65
C LEU A 120 12.37 -8.22 -22.48
N ASP A 121 11.35 -9.07 -22.42
CA ASP A 121 10.11 -8.92 -23.19
C ASP A 121 9.25 -7.74 -22.69
N SER A 122 9.27 -7.47 -21.37
CA SER A 122 8.48 -6.40 -20.73
C SER A 122 9.19 -5.04 -20.66
N GLY A 123 10.52 -5.02 -20.71
CA GLY A 123 11.33 -3.83 -20.48
C GLY A 123 11.31 -3.33 -19.03
N PHE A 124 10.82 -4.14 -18.09
CA PHE A 124 10.68 -3.77 -16.69
C PHE A 124 11.26 -4.86 -15.76
N LEU A 125 11.99 -4.42 -14.73
CA LEU A 125 12.52 -5.28 -13.67
C LEU A 125 11.87 -4.94 -12.34
N ALA A 126 11.00 -5.84 -11.85
CA ALA A 126 10.30 -5.76 -10.58
C ALA A 126 10.97 -6.60 -9.49
N GLU A 127 10.59 -6.33 -8.24
CA GLU A 127 10.98 -7.15 -7.09
C GLU A 127 10.51 -8.61 -7.19
N THR A 128 9.38 -8.86 -7.86
CA THR A 128 8.89 -10.23 -8.12
C THR A 128 9.80 -10.98 -9.08
N ASP A 129 10.40 -10.30 -10.06
CA ASP A 129 11.33 -10.94 -11.00
C ASP A 129 12.63 -11.33 -10.29
N LEU A 130 13.11 -10.51 -9.35
CA LEU A 130 14.25 -10.85 -8.49
C LEU A 130 13.94 -12.05 -7.60
N PHE A 131 12.76 -12.06 -6.99
CA PHE A 131 12.33 -13.16 -6.12
C PHE A 131 12.16 -14.47 -6.88
N ILE A 132 11.48 -14.45 -8.03
CA ILE A 132 11.33 -15.62 -8.91
C ILE A 132 12.72 -16.12 -9.36
N SER A 133 13.63 -15.22 -9.74
CA SER A 133 14.97 -15.60 -10.17
C SER A 133 15.76 -16.34 -9.08
N CYS A 134 15.64 -15.92 -7.81
CA CYS A 134 16.25 -16.64 -6.70
C CYS A 134 15.65 -18.03 -6.48
N LEU A 135 14.36 -18.22 -6.74
CA LEU A 135 13.67 -19.52 -6.63
C LEU A 135 14.03 -20.46 -7.79
N GLU A 136 13.98 -19.96 -9.03
CA GLU A 136 14.27 -20.72 -10.25
C GLU A 136 15.73 -21.19 -10.31
N ALA A 137 16.65 -20.35 -9.85
CA ALA A 137 18.05 -20.72 -9.72
C ALA A 137 18.21 -21.96 -8.82
N GLY A 138 17.33 -22.13 -7.82
CA GLY A 138 17.30 -23.28 -6.93
C GLY A 138 16.73 -24.57 -7.53
N ARG A 139 15.82 -24.45 -8.51
CA ARG A 139 15.21 -25.59 -9.23
C ARG A 139 16.12 -26.14 -10.33
N SER A 140 16.93 -25.28 -10.95
CA SER A 140 17.64 -25.61 -12.20
C SER A 140 19.03 -26.23 -11.99
N GLY A 141 19.48 -26.36 -10.74
CA GLY A 141 20.80 -26.88 -10.36
C GLY A 141 20.77 -28.31 -9.80
N ILE A 142 21.88 -29.04 -9.90
CA ILE A 142 22.09 -30.35 -9.24
C ILE A 142 21.97 -30.20 -7.70
N LEU A 143 22.22 -29.00 -7.17
CA LEU A 143 22.08 -28.66 -5.77
C LEU A 143 21.20 -27.41 -5.65
N PRO A 144 20.34 -27.31 -4.62
CA PRO A 144 19.56 -26.11 -4.37
C PRO A 144 20.49 -24.93 -4.09
N THR A 145 20.07 -23.75 -4.55
CA THR A 145 20.70 -22.48 -4.19
C THR A 145 20.57 -22.22 -2.70
N ARG A 146 21.33 -21.24 -2.18
CA ARG A 146 21.27 -20.91 -0.75
C ARG A 146 19.88 -20.39 -0.37
N ALA A 147 19.21 -19.65 -1.26
CA ALA A 147 17.83 -19.25 -1.08
C ALA A 147 16.88 -20.45 -1.00
N ALA A 148 16.88 -21.35 -1.99
CA ALA A 148 16.00 -22.52 -2.00
C ALA A 148 16.26 -23.46 -0.83
N LYS A 149 17.53 -23.74 -0.52
CA LYS A 149 17.91 -24.58 0.63
C LYS A 149 17.38 -24.01 1.95
N THR A 150 17.49 -22.70 2.12
CA THR A 150 16.99 -21.99 3.31
C THR A 150 15.48 -22.17 3.50
N ILE A 151 14.73 -22.19 2.40
CA ILE A 151 13.27 -22.36 2.40
C ILE A 151 12.89 -23.81 2.72
N LEU A 152 13.62 -24.76 2.12
CA LEU A 152 13.23 -26.17 2.09
C LEU A 152 13.80 -27.01 3.24
N ASP A 153 15.00 -26.70 3.74
CA ASP A 153 15.64 -27.44 4.85
C ASP A 153 14.76 -27.51 6.11
N PRO A 154 14.15 -26.40 6.59
CA PRO A 154 13.29 -26.43 7.79
C PRO A 154 12.03 -27.30 7.62
N LEU A 155 11.59 -27.49 6.37
CA LEU A 155 10.41 -28.28 6.02
C LEU A 155 10.73 -29.77 5.83
N GLY A 156 12.01 -30.17 5.97
CA GLY A 156 12.44 -31.54 5.70
C GLY A 156 12.36 -31.91 4.21
N MET A 157 12.33 -30.92 3.32
CA MET A 157 12.16 -31.10 1.87
C MET A 157 13.50 -31.17 1.11
N VAL A 158 14.60 -31.33 1.84
CA VAL A 158 15.94 -31.57 1.31
C VAL A 158 16.46 -32.89 1.85
N ASP A 159 16.86 -33.80 0.96
CA ASP A 159 17.43 -35.10 1.30
C ASP A 159 18.82 -35.26 0.69
N HIS A 160 19.82 -35.60 1.52
CA HIS A 160 21.23 -35.72 1.12
C HIS A 160 21.78 -34.53 0.31
N GLY A 161 21.24 -33.33 0.52
CA GLY A 161 21.62 -32.11 -0.19
C GLY A 161 20.88 -31.86 -1.51
N PHE A 162 19.92 -32.71 -1.86
CA PHE A 162 19.07 -32.59 -3.04
C PHE A 162 17.66 -32.17 -2.65
N VAL A 163 17.00 -31.41 -3.53
CA VAL A 163 15.59 -31.04 -3.36
C VAL A 163 14.74 -32.29 -3.59
N THR A 164 13.82 -32.57 -2.67
CA THR A 164 12.84 -33.64 -2.82
C THR A 164 11.77 -33.24 -3.85
N ASN A 165 11.04 -34.22 -4.41
CA ASN A 165 9.91 -33.92 -5.32
C ASN A 165 8.86 -32.99 -4.68
N GLU A 166 8.62 -33.11 -3.38
CA GLU A 166 7.71 -32.23 -2.64
C GLU A 166 8.25 -30.80 -2.56
N GLY A 167 9.57 -30.64 -2.38
CA GLY A 167 10.24 -29.35 -2.42
C GLY A 167 10.21 -28.70 -3.80
N GLU A 168 10.36 -29.47 -4.88
CA GLU A 168 10.24 -28.94 -6.24
C GLU A 168 8.83 -28.42 -6.53
N LEU A 169 7.80 -29.18 -6.13
CA LEU A 169 6.40 -28.77 -6.28
C LEU A 169 6.08 -27.51 -5.48
N LEU A 170 6.65 -27.35 -4.29
CA LEU A 170 6.49 -26.15 -3.47
C LEU A 170 7.12 -24.91 -4.14
N LEU A 171 8.36 -25.04 -4.63
CA LEU A 171 9.03 -23.95 -5.34
C LEU A 171 8.28 -23.56 -6.62
N GLU A 172 7.74 -24.54 -7.35
CA GLU A 172 6.91 -24.31 -8.54
C GLU A 172 5.58 -23.61 -8.22
N ALA A 173 4.92 -23.99 -7.12
CA ALA A 173 3.71 -23.31 -6.65
C ALA A 173 4.00 -21.85 -6.30
N MET A 174 5.09 -21.58 -5.57
CA MET A 174 5.52 -20.23 -5.22
C MET A 174 5.85 -19.39 -6.46
N GLU A 175 6.56 -19.96 -7.43
CA GLU A 175 6.85 -19.30 -8.72
C GLU A 175 5.57 -18.95 -9.48
N SER A 176 4.60 -19.87 -9.52
CA SER A 176 3.29 -19.64 -10.13
C SER A 176 2.54 -18.50 -9.43
N ASP A 177 2.53 -18.48 -8.09
CA ASP A 177 1.92 -17.41 -7.29
C ASP A 177 2.58 -16.05 -7.56
N CYS A 178 3.91 -16.02 -7.68
CA CYS A 178 4.65 -14.80 -8.03
C CYS A 178 4.28 -14.25 -9.41
N ARG A 179 4.19 -15.12 -10.42
CA ARG A 179 3.80 -14.70 -11.77
C ARG A 179 2.35 -14.22 -11.81
N ALA A 180 1.49 -14.82 -10.97
CA ALA A 180 0.12 -14.36 -10.81
C ALA A 180 0.06 -12.95 -10.21
N ILE A 181 0.99 -12.53 -9.35
CA ILE A 181 1.04 -11.14 -8.84
C ILE A 181 1.30 -10.13 -9.96
N GLY A 182 2.17 -10.44 -10.92
CA GLY A 182 2.40 -9.60 -12.10
C GLY A 182 1.17 -9.48 -13.01
N ALA A 183 0.27 -10.46 -12.98
CA ALA A 183 -1.00 -10.46 -13.70
C ALA A 183 -2.18 -9.91 -12.88
N ILE A 184 -2.06 -9.89 -11.54
CA ILE A 184 -3.12 -9.58 -10.59
C ILE A 184 -2.78 -8.29 -9.84
N ASP A 185 -3.30 -7.21 -10.40
CA ASP A 185 -3.93 -6.11 -9.66
C ASP A 185 -2.98 -5.03 -9.06
N PRO A 186 -3.12 -3.76 -9.52
CA PRO A 186 -2.55 -2.57 -8.89
C PRO A 186 -2.82 -2.43 -7.38
N SER A 187 -3.80 -3.11 -6.79
CA SER A 187 -4.10 -3.10 -5.36
C SER A 187 -3.02 -3.75 -4.47
N HIS A 188 -2.13 -4.60 -5.01
CA HIS A 188 -0.97 -5.10 -4.24
C HIS A 188 0.10 -4.02 -3.97
N SER A 189 0.05 -2.88 -4.68
CA SER A 189 0.82 -1.68 -4.32
C SER A 189 0.35 -1.01 -3.02
N SER A 190 -0.79 -1.45 -2.47
CA SER A 190 -1.43 -0.84 -1.30
C SER A 190 -1.43 -1.73 -0.05
N GLN A 191 -0.67 -2.83 -0.03
CA GLN A 191 -0.43 -3.62 1.18
C GLN A 191 0.55 -2.90 2.11
N GLN A 192 0.17 -2.77 3.39
CA GLN A 192 0.88 -1.96 4.37
C GLN A 192 1.36 -2.79 5.55
N PHE A 193 2.40 -2.29 6.20
CA PHE A 193 3.14 -3.02 7.23
C PHE A 193 3.27 -2.14 8.44
N LEU A 194 2.95 -2.70 9.59
CA LEU A 194 3.31 -2.10 10.85
C LEU A 194 4.57 -2.77 11.38
N LEU A 195 5.61 -1.95 11.59
CA LEU A 195 6.83 -2.35 12.30
C LEU A 195 6.76 -1.82 13.72
N PHE A 196 6.88 -2.69 14.71
CA PHE A 196 6.93 -2.30 16.11
C PHE A 196 7.93 -3.15 16.88
N LEU A 197 8.49 -2.60 17.97
CA LEU A 197 9.35 -3.32 18.88
C LEU A 197 8.45 -3.96 19.96
N ASP A 198 8.58 -5.27 20.17
CA ASP A 198 7.85 -5.95 21.23
C ASP A 198 8.56 -5.85 22.60
N GLU A 199 7.95 -6.51 23.59
CA GLU A 199 8.42 -6.58 24.97
C GLU A 199 9.84 -7.15 25.17
N GLU A 200 10.32 -7.94 24.21
CA GLU A 200 11.62 -8.60 24.22
C GLU A 200 12.68 -7.80 23.44
N GLY A 201 12.30 -6.62 22.95
CA GLY A 201 13.14 -5.80 22.08
C GLY A 201 13.22 -6.34 20.65
N MET A 202 12.30 -7.22 20.27
CA MET A 202 12.26 -7.83 18.94
C MET A 202 11.39 -7.01 18.01
N PHE A 203 11.90 -6.68 16.83
CA PHE A 203 11.08 -6.11 15.77
C PHE A 203 10.04 -7.14 15.30
N ARG A 204 8.78 -6.75 15.36
CA ARG A 204 7.63 -7.47 14.82
C ARG A 204 7.11 -6.73 13.61
N VAL A 205 6.67 -7.49 12.62
CA VAL A 205 6.10 -7.01 11.38
C VAL A 205 4.70 -7.59 11.26
N ARG A 206 3.69 -6.75 11.12
CA ARG A 206 2.31 -7.19 10.90
C ARG A 206 1.80 -6.67 9.55
N PRO A 207 1.53 -7.56 8.57
CA PRO A 207 0.92 -7.14 7.31
C PRO A 207 -0.56 -6.79 7.53
N PHE A 208 -1.04 -5.78 6.81
CA PHE A 208 -2.46 -5.50 6.66
C PHE A 208 -2.75 -4.96 5.26
N GLY A 209 -3.91 -5.31 4.71
CA GLY A 209 -4.31 -4.84 3.37
C GLY A 209 -4.73 -3.37 3.38
N ALA A 210 -4.68 -2.72 2.21
CA ALA A 210 -5.17 -1.34 2.01
C ALA A 210 -6.60 -1.11 2.52
N ASN A 211 -7.42 -2.16 2.51
CA ASN A 211 -8.81 -2.13 2.95
C ASN A 211 -9.04 -2.87 4.28
N ALA A 212 -7.97 -3.32 4.95
CA ALA A 212 -8.08 -4.04 6.21
C ALA A 212 -8.36 -3.07 7.35
N ILE A 213 -9.30 -3.46 8.21
CA ILE A 213 -9.60 -2.78 9.47
C ILE A 213 -9.07 -3.68 10.57
N GLY A 214 -8.26 -3.15 11.47
CA GLY A 214 -7.68 -3.92 12.55
C GLY A 214 -7.39 -3.12 13.81
N VAL A 215 -7.54 -3.75 14.97
CA VAL A 215 -7.06 -3.20 16.23
C VAL A 215 -5.78 -3.93 16.59
N MET A 216 -4.72 -3.19 16.82
CA MET A 216 -3.54 -3.68 17.50
C MET A 216 -3.59 -3.18 18.93
N ASP A 217 -3.85 -4.08 19.87
CA ASP A 217 -3.76 -3.77 21.28
C ASP A 217 -2.54 -4.49 21.86
N GLU A 218 -1.38 -3.88 21.65
CA GLU A 218 -0.15 -4.37 22.25
C GLU A 218 0.04 -3.64 23.59
N PRO A 219 0.01 -4.35 24.73
CA PRO A 219 -0.07 -3.77 26.08
C PRO A 219 1.04 -2.78 26.46
N ARG A 220 2.09 -2.61 25.64
CA ARG A 220 3.23 -1.73 25.91
C ARG A 220 3.47 -0.63 24.88
N LEU A 221 2.59 -0.42 23.91
CA LEU A 221 2.70 0.77 23.08
C LEU A 221 2.33 2.01 23.91
N PRO A 222 3.13 3.09 23.89
CA PRO A 222 2.98 4.22 24.80
C PRO A 222 1.66 5.01 24.63
N GLN A 223 0.86 4.72 23.59
CA GLN A 223 -0.37 5.44 23.25
C GLN A 223 -1.62 4.55 23.23
N GLY A 224 -1.58 3.35 23.81
CA GLY A 224 -2.73 2.44 23.90
C GLY A 224 -2.97 1.61 22.62
N PRO A 225 -4.16 1.00 22.46
CA PRO A 225 -4.48 0.27 21.24
C PRO A 225 -4.48 1.19 20.02
N PHE A 226 -4.06 0.67 18.87
CA PHE A 226 -4.09 1.40 17.60
C PHE A 226 -5.12 0.79 16.68
N LEU A 227 -5.88 1.65 15.99
CA LEU A 227 -6.70 1.27 14.86
C LEU A 227 -5.86 1.45 13.59
N PHE A 228 -5.73 0.40 12.79
CA PHE A 228 -5.21 0.49 11.42
C PHE A 228 -6.36 0.34 10.42
N ARG A 229 -6.42 1.26 9.45
CA ARG A 229 -7.41 1.30 8.35
C ARG A 229 -6.86 2.08 7.17
N GLY A 230 -6.95 1.60 5.93
CA GLY A 230 -6.79 2.51 4.78
C GLY A 230 -5.41 3.16 4.57
N GLY A 231 -4.36 2.71 5.26
CA GLY A 231 -3.08 3.45 5.36
C GLY A 231 -2.89 4.34 6.55
N THR A 232 -3.90 4.42 7.41
CA THR A 232 -3.86 5.19 8.63
C THR A 232 -3.59 4.28 9.81
N LEU A 233 -2.61 4.64 10.64
CA LEU A 233 -2.44 4.13 11.99
C LEU A 233 -2.83 5.26 12.96
N GLN A 234 -3.86 5.03 13.77
CA GLN A 234 -4.38 6.04 14.70
C GLN A 234 -4.42 5.45 16.11
N SER A 235 -3.99 6.22 17.11
CA SER A 235 -4.22 5.86 18.51
C SER A 235 -5.74 5.79 18.74
N TYR A 236 -6.19 4.64 19.24
CA TYR A 236 -7.58 4.34 19.49
C TYR A 236 -7.86 4.44 20.98
N SER A 237 -8.75 5.36 21.36
CA SER A 237 -9.31 5.40 22.70
C SER A 237 -10.58 4.56 22.70
N ALA A 238 -10.60 3.45 23.44
CA ALA A 238 -11.81 2.64 23.59
C ALA A 238 -12.91 3.46 24.26
N GLY A 239 -13.77 4.13 23.47
CA GLY A 239 -14.90 4.88 24.01
C GLY A 239 -15.58 5.96 23.14
N GLY A 240 -15.03 6.41 22.01
CA GLY A 240 -15.56 7.61 21.33
C GLY A 240 -16.14 7.42 19.92
N ASP A 241 -15.45 6.68 19.06
CA ASP A 241 -15.39 7.11 17.65
C ASP A 241 -16.53 6.61 16.74
N PHE A 242 -17.41 5.73 17.21
CA PHE A 242 -18.55 5.24 16.41
C PHE A 242 -19.68 4.74 17.32
N SER A 243 -20.12 5.57 18.28
CA SER A 243 -21.18 5.16 19.20
C SER A 243 -22.49 4.85 18.46
N LEU A 244 -23.33 4.01 19.06
CA LEU A 244 -24.67 3.74 18.51
C LEU A 244 -25.49 5.02 18.33
N GLU A 245 -25.34 5.97 19.25
CA GLU A 245 -26.03 7.25 19.22
C GLU A 245 -25.55 8.11 18.05
N VAL A 246 -24.24 8.16 17.81
CA VAL A 246 -23.64 8.89 16.67
C VAL A 246 -24.17 8.32 15.35
N LEU A 247 -24.15 6.99 15.19
CA LEU A 247 -24.65 6.35 13.95
C LEU A 247 -26.16 6.49 13.78
N ALA A 248 -26.93 6.44 14.87
CA ALA A 248 -28.37 6.64 14.86
C ALA A 248 -28.72 8.09 14.49
N GLU A 249 -27.98 9.07 14.99
CA GLU A 249 -28.15 10.48 14.63
C GLU A 249 -27.89 10.69 13.13
N LEU A 250 -26.80 10.12 12.57
CA LEU A 250 -26.56 10.20 11.12
C LEU A 250 -27.70 9.55 10.33
N GLU A 251 -28.16 8.38 10.77
CA GLU A 251 -29.27 7.68 10.15
C GLU A 251 -30.58 8.49 10.20
N GLU A 252 -30.85 9.19 11.29
CA GLU A 252 -31.99 10.10 11.40
C GLU A 252 -31.86 11.29 10.45
N LEU A 253 -30.68 11.94 10.43
CA LEU A 253 -30.40 13.07 9.55
C LEU A 253 -30.56 12.70 8.07
N ILE A 254 -30.05 11.55 7.63
CA ILE A 254 -30.08 11.17 6.20
C ILE A 254 -31.45 10.66 5.74
N ASN A 255 -32.32 10.26 6.67
CA ASN A 255 -33.69 9.82 6.39
C ASN A 255 -34.74 10.93 6.57
N SER A 256 -34.35 12.11 7.08
CA SER A 256 -35.23 13.25 7.26
C SER A 256 -35.19 14.20 6.07
N GLU A 257 -36.34 14.42 5.42
CA GLU A 257 -36.49 15.40 4.33
C GLU A 257 -36.23 16.85 4.79
N ARG A 258 -36.27 17.10 6.10
CA ARG A 258 -36.04 18.43 6.70
C ARG A 258 -34.56 18.76 6.84
N THR A 259 -33.68 17.78 6.67
CA THR A 259 -32.24 17.95 6.85
C THR A 259 -31.67 18.93 5.85
N ARG A 260 -30.90 19.89 6.37
CA ARG A 260 -30.16 20.88 5.59
C ARG A 260 -28.70 20.45 5.50
N GLU A 261 -28.01 20.96 4.48
CA GLU A 261 -26.55 20.74 4.34
C GLU A 261 -25.79 21.21 5.59
N ASN A 262 -26.23 22.32 6.19
CA ASN A 262 -25.64 22.82 7.42
C ASN A 262 -25.83 21.88 8.63
N ASP A 263 -26.91 21.09 8.68
CA ASP A 263 -27.12 20.12 9.76
C ASP A 263 -26.09 18.98 9.64
N LEU A 264 -25.83 18.52 8.41
CA LEU A 264 -24.79 17.54 8.10
C LEU A 264 -23.39 18.11 8.36
N GLN A 265 -23.15 19.37 7.99
CA GLN A 265 -21.90 20.07 8.28
C GLN A 265 -21.61 20.10 9.79
N LEU A 266 -22.61 20.47 10.61
CA LEU A 266 -22.49 20.49 12.06
C LEU A 266 -22.28 19.10 12.64
N TYR A 267 -22.98 18.10 12.10
CA TYR A 267 -22.82 16.71 12.50
C TYR A 267 -21.38 16.21 12.25
N PHE A 268 -20.85 16.34 11.03
CA PHE A 268 -19.50 15.87 10.72
C PHE A 268 -18.40 16.72 11.35
N LYS A 269 -18.67 17.99 11.68
CA LYS A 269 -17.76 18.80 12.49
C LYS A 269 -17.68 18.31 13.93
N ARG A 270 -18.79 17.81 14.50
CA ARG A 270 -18.83 17.25 15.86
C ARG A 270 -18.31 15.80 15.90
N ASN A 271 -18.51 15.07 14.81
CA ASN A 271 -18.16 13.65 14.66
C ASN A 271 -17.20 13.46 13.45
N PRO A 272 -16.03 14.12 13.41
CA PRO A 272 -15.09 14.06 12.28
C PRO A 272 -14.61 12.65 11.95
N GLU A 273 -14.56 11.77 12.95
CA GLU A 273 -14.15 10.38 12.83
C GLU A 273 -14.99 9.55 11.84
N VAL A 274 -16.24 9.98 11.62
CA VAL A 274 -17.13 9.38 10.62
C VAL A 274 -16.62 9.63 9.20
N LEU A 275 -16.07 10.83 8.92
CA LEU A 275 -15.41 11.14 7.65
C LEU A 275 -13.97 10.60 7.61
N ALA A 276 -13.24 10.64 8.72
CA ALA A 276 -11.90 10.06 8.82
C ALA A 276 -11.93 8.54 8.50
N GLY A 277 -13.05 7.87 8.80
CA GLY A 277 -13.33 6.50 8.37
C GLY A 277 -13.23 6.26 6.86
N LEU A 278 -13.21 7.29 6.02
CA LEU A 278 -12.96 7.18 4.58
C LEU A 278 -11.48 7.03 4.21
N ASP A 279 -10.66 6.47 5.12
CA ASP A 279 -9.21 6.23 4.95
C ASP A 279 -8.35 7.51 5.07
N PHE A 280 -8.74 8.38 6.00
CA PHE A 280 -8.03 9.62 6.33
C PHE A 280 -7.58 9.62 7.80
N GLY A 281 -6.49 10.33 8.07
CA GLY A 281 -5.91 10.48 9.39
C GLY A 281 -6.60 11.59 10.18
N ASP A 282 -6.84 12.74 9.55
CA ASP A 282 -7.44 13.90 10.18
C ASP A 282 -8.45 14.61 9.26
N VAL A 283 -9.33 15.43 9.85
CA VAL A 283 -10.45 16.10 9.19
C VAL A 283 -10.51 17.57 9.62
N HIS A 284 -10.24 18.45 8.67
CA HIS A 284 -10.23 19.90 8.86
C HIS A 284 -11.53 20.49 8.31
N SER A 285 -12.41 20.98 9.20
CA SER A 285 -13.70 21.55 8.78
C SER A 285 -13.55 23.00 8.31
N GLN A 286 -14.16 23.32 7.16
CA GLN A 286 -14.25 24.68 6.59
C GLN A 286 -12.90 25.42 6.49
N PRO A 287 -11.86 24.81 5.90
CA PRO A 287 -10.58 25.50 5.72
C PRO A 287 -10.76 26.69 4.77
N ILE A 288 -10.07 27.79 5.06
CA ILE A 288 -10.20 29.01 4.26
C ILE A 288 -9.09 29.02 3.19
N LEU A 289 -9.48 28.92 1.92
CA LEU A 289 -8.57 29.09 0.79
C LEU A 289 -8.71 30.52 0.27
N PHE A 290 -7.64 31.32 0.36
CA PHE A 290 -7.64 32.72 -0.06
C PHE A 290 -7.23 32.82 -1.52
N LYS A 291 -8.02 33.51 -2.34
CA LYS A 291 -7.64 33.85 -3.72
C LYS A 291 -6.73 35.08 -3.75
N ASP A 292 -6.09 35.30 -4.89
CA ASP A 292 -5.24 36.46 -5.15
C ASP A 292 -5.99 37.80 -5.01
N ASP A 293 -7.30 37.82 -5.28
CA ASP A 293 -8.17 38.99 -5.12
C ASP A 293 -8.67 39.21 -3.67
N GLY A 294 -8.21 38.38 -2.73
CA GLY A 294 -8.62 38.40 -1.32
C GLY A 294 -9.98 37.73 -1.03
N SER A 295 -10.69 37.26 -2.05
CA SER A 295 -11.92 36.49 -1.84
C SER A 295 -11.62 35.11 -1.24
N LYS A 296 -12.62 34.54 -0.56
CA LYS A 296 -12.51 33.26 0.15
C LYS A 296 -13.21 32.14 -0.61
N LEU A 297 -12.57 30.99 -0.63
CA LEU A 297 -13.14 29.70 -0.99
C LEU A 297 -13.13 28.85 0.27
N ILE A 298 -14.27 28.24 0.59
CA ILE A 298 -14.44 27.48 1.82
C ILE A 298 -15.08 26.15 1.42
N PRO A 299 -14.30 25.10 1.14
CA PRO A 299 -14.84 23.74 1.04
C PRO A 299 -15.41 23.31 2.39
N ASP A 300 -16.28 22.31 2.38
CA ASP A 300 -16.90 21.83 3.63
C ASP A 300 -15.86 21.16 4.54
N PHE A 301 -14.98 20.35 3.97
CA PHE A 301 -13.89 19.67 4.68
C PHE A 301 -12.63 19.51 3.81
N PHE A 302 -11.48 19.46 4.48
CA PHE A 302 -10.23 18.96 3.93
C PHE A 302 -9.80 17.74 4.76
N LEU A 303 -9.57 16.62 4.09
CA LEU A 303 -9.25 15.34 4.70
C LEU A 303 -7.77 15.07 4.47
N GLU A 304 -7.03 14.95 5.57
CA GLU A 304 -5.60 14.71 5.56
C GLU A 304 -5.32 13.22 5.56
N LYS A 305 -4.48 12.74 4.63
CA LYS A 305 -3.97 11.37 4.69
C LYS A 305 -2.67 11.30 5.50
N VAL A 306 -2.42 10.13 6.07
CA VAL A 306 -1.17 9.86 6.80
C VAL A 306 0.06 9.94 5.88
N ASP A 307 -0.11 9.61 4.59
CA ASP A 307 0.94 9.74 3.58
C ASP A 307 0.83 11.11 2.85
N PRO A 308 1.92 11.91 2.78
CA PRO A 308 1.92 13.21 2.11
C PRO A 308 1.50 13.14 0.63
N GLY A 309 0.66 14.08 0.19
CA GLY A 309 0.28 14.25 -1.22
C GLY A 309 -0.96 13.46 -1.67
N TRP A 310 -1.67 12.81 -0.75
CA TRP A 310 -2.88 12.03 -1.02
C TRP A 310 -4.15 12.56 -0.34
N ASP A 311 -4.12 13.82 0.08
CA ASP A 311 -5.23 14.51 0.74
C ASP A 311 -6.47 14.62 -0.15
N ALA A 312 -7.61 14.93 0.45
CA ALA A 312 -8.85 15.15 -0.27
C ALA A 312 -9.55 16.44 0.16
N ILE A 313 -10.23 17.07 -0.78
CA ILE A 313 -11.22 18.13 -0.51
C ILE A 313 -12.60 17.48 -0.63
N LEU A 314 -13.44 17.73 0.37
CA LEU A 314 -14.77 17.15 0.45
C LEU A 314 -15.83 18.23 0.53
N ASP A 315 -16.86 18.11 -0.32
CA ASP A 315 -18.10 18.88 -0.25
C ASP A 315 -19.30 17.98 0.04
N LEU A 316 -20.21 18.48 0.86
CA LEU A 316 -21.48 17.86 1.22
C LEU A 316 -22.61 18.46 0.39
N LYS A 317 -23.54 17.59 0.02
CA LYS A 317 -24.84 17.98 -0.54
C LYS A 317 -25.95 17.17 0.12
N LYS A 318 -27.19 17.58 -0.07
CA LYS A 318 -28.33 16.91 0.60
C LYS A 318 -28.46 15.41 0.25
N PRO A 319 -28.96 14.59 1.20
CA PRO A 319 -29.25 13.18 0.98
C PRO A 319 -30.46 12.96 0.07
N ASP A 320 -31.49 13.81 0.21
CA ASP A 320 -32.80 13.61 -0.42
C ASP A 320 -33.02 14.57 -1.60
N VAL A 321 -32.14 14.49 -2.60
CA VAL A 321 -32.26 15.27 -3.83
C VAL A 321 -31.92 14.39 -5.03
N ASP A 322 -32.66 14.56 -6.12
CA ASP A 322 -32.41 13.85 -7.38
C ASP A 322 -31.01 14.17 -7.92
N ILE A 323 -30.10 13.22 -7.76
CA ILE A 323 -28.72 13.29 -8.25
C ILE A 323 -28.59 12.90 -9.73
N ILE A 324 -29.57 12.20 -10.31
CA ILE A 324 -29.52 11.68 -11.67
C ILE A 324 -30.71 12.17 -12.48
N VAL A 325 -30.44 12.69 -13.67
CA VAL A 325 -31.44 12.99 -14.70
C VAL A 325 -31.47 11.83 -15.69
N ARG A 326 -32.61 11.13 -15.74
CA ARG A 326 -32.84 10.00 -16.65
C ARG A 326 -33.57 10.48 -17.92
N ARG A 327 -33.02 10.17 -19.09
CA ARG A 327 -33.65 10.39 -20.39
C ARG A 327 -33.63 9.08 -21.19
N LYS A 328 -34.52 8.98 -22.19
CA LYS A 328 -34.82 7.74 -22.94
C LYS A 328 -33.61 6.85 -23.30
N ASN A 329 -32.44 7.43 -23.59
CA ASN A 329 -31.21 6.69 -23.92
C ASN A 329 -29.97 7.16 -23.15
N ARG A 330 -30.13 8.05 -22.16
CA ARG A 330 -29.00 8.77 -21.55
C ARG A 330 -29.30 9.13 -20.11
N ASN A 331 -28.41 8.74 -19.21
CA ASN A 331 -28.45 9.11 -17.81
C ASN A 331 -27.24 10.02 -17.53
N TYR A 332 -27.47 11.11 -16.81
CA TYR A 332 -26.44 12.08 -16.44
C TYR A 332 -26.64 12.48 -14.99
N PHE A 333 -25.57 12.93 -14.34
CA PHE A 333 -25.74 13.68 -13.11
C PHE A 333 -26.58 14.93 -13.36
N SER A 334 -27.38 15.30 -12.35
CA SER A 334 -28.16 16.53 -12.36
C SER A 334 -27.27 17.76 -12.47
N GLN A 335 -27.84 18.87 -12.94
CA GLN A 335 -27.09 20.11 -13.11
C GLN A 335 -26.45 20.60 -11.81
N TRP A 336 -27.11 20.40 -10.68
CA TRP A 336 -26.59 20.83 -9.39
C TRP A 336 -25.41 19.95 -8.92
N ILE A 337 -25.40 18.66 -9.24
CA ILE A 337 -24.23 17.79 -9.01
C ILE A 337 -23.06 18.22 -9.91
N GLN A 338 -23.34 18.52 -11.18
CA GLN A 338 -22.32 19.02 -12.10
C GLN A 338 -21.68 20.32 -11.59
N ASN A 339 -22.50 21.23 -11.04
CA ASN A 339 -21.99 22.46 -10.41
C ASN A 339 -21.15 22.17 -9.16
N ALA A 340 -21.53 21.20 -8.34
CA ALA A 340 -20.75 20.79 -7.17
C ALA A 340 -19.39 20.17 -7.56
N ILE A 341 -19.36 19.37 -8.63
CA ILE A 341 -18.10 18.81 -9.17
C ILE A 341 -17.20 19.95 -9.70
N ALA A 342 -17.76 20.90 -10.44
CA ALA A 342 -17.02 22.07 -10.92
C ALA A 342 -16.46 22.93 -9.78
N GLN A 343 -17.20 23.06 -8.68
CA GLN A 343 -16.75 23.73 -7.47
C GLN A 343 -15.56 23.02 -6.82
N LEU A 344 -15.61 21.69 -6.68
CA LEU A 344 -14.49 20.89 -6.20
C LEU A 344 -13.25 20.97 -7.12
N GLN A 345 -13.46 21.00 -8.44
CA GLN A 345 -12.37 21.20 -9.41
C GLN A 345 -11.68 22.55 -9.19
N PHE A 346 -12.46 23.61 -9.00
CA PHE A 346 -11.93 24.94 -8.73
C PHE A 346 -11.13 24.98 -7.41
N TYR A 347 -11.61 24.29 -6.37
CA TYR A 347 -10.83 24.14 -5.13
C TYR A 347 -9.53 23.38 -5.37
N ARG A 348 -9.57 22.27 -6.12
CA ARG A 348 -8.38 21.47 -6.44
C ARG A 348 -7.34 22.28 -7.22
N GLU A 349 -7.77 23.09 -8.18
CA GLU A 349 -6.89 23.98 -8.97
C GLU A 349 -6.19 25.02 -8.10
N TRP A 350 -6.83 25.48 -7.02
CA TRP A 350 -6.21 26.41 -6.06
C TRP A 350 -4.93 25.85 -5.42
N PHE A 351 -4.84 24.52 -5.25
CA PHE A 351 -3.66 23.81 -4.73
C PHE A 351 -2.55 23.62 -5.78
N GLU A 352 -2.70 24.10 -7.01
CA GLU A 352 -1.60 24.08 -7.98
C GLU A 352 -0.55 25.14 -7.69
N ASN A 353 -0.90 26.20 -6.94
CA ASN A 353 0.03 27.23 -6.52
C ASN A 353 0.79 26.78 -5.25
N PRO A 354 2.13 26.62 -5.29
CA PRO A 354 2.91 26.18 -4.13
C PRO A 354 2.93 27.19 -2.97
N SER A 355 2.64 28.47 -3.22
CA SER A 355 2.50 29.46 -2.14
C SER A 355 1.24 29.21 -1.34
N ASN A 356 0.11 29.01 -2.03
CA ASN A 356 -1.18 28.69 -1.43
C ASN A 356 -1.11 27.45 -0.53
N CYS A 357 -0.42 26.41 -1.01
CA CYS A 357 -0.23 25.17 -0.26
C CYS A 357 0.57 25.42 1.02
N ARG A 358 1.71 26.10 0.93
CA ARG A 358 2.54 26.44 2.11
C ARG A 358 1.78 27.26 3.14
N ASP A 359 0.99 28.23 2.70
CA ASP A 359 0.18 29.06 3.60
C ASP A 359 -0.93 28.27 4.28
N LEU A 360 -1.54 27.30 3.59
CA LEU A 360 -2.52 26.40 4.20
C LEU A 360 -1.85 25.42 5.17
N GLU A 361 -0.74 24.80 4.77
CA GLU A 361 0.05 23.88 5.59
C GLU A 361 0.45 24.54 6.91
N ALA A 362 0.96 25.79 6.86
CA ALA A 362 1.33 26.53 8.06
C ALA A 362 0.12 26.86 8.97
N ARG A 363 -1.06 27.13 8.40
CA ARG A 363 -2.28 27.46 9.17
C ARG A 363 -2.92 26.24 9.81
N LEU A 364 -2.87 25.09 9.13
CA LEU A 364 -3.47 23.84 9.59
C LEU A 364 -2.46 22.94 10.33
N GLY A 365 -1.17 23.28 10.34
CA GLY A 365 -0.12 22.50 11.00
C GLY A 365 0.24 21.20 10.27
N LEU A 366 0.08 21.16 8.94
CA LEU A 366 0.22 19.96 8.13
C LEU A 366 1.70 19.65 7.82
N PRO A 367 2.12 18.36 7.77
CA PRO A 367 3.52 17.95 7.63
C PRO A 367 4.16 18.18 6.23
N GLY A 368 3.49 18.88 5.33
CA GLY A 368 4.05 19.40 4.09
C GLY A 368 3.99 18.44 2.89
N ARG A 369 3.69 19.02 1.71
CA ARG A 369 3.46 18.44 0.38
C ARG A 369 1.99 18.18 0.01
N ILE A 370 1.12 19.15 0.24
CA ILE A 370 -0.20 19.15 -0.40
C ILE A 370 -0.04 19.53 -1.87
N PHE A 371 -0.47 18.67 -2.78
CA PHE A 371 -0.53 18.99 -4.20
C PHE A 371 -1.68 18.26 -4.87
N ARG A 372 -2.59 19.01 -5.49
CA ARG A 372 -3.74 18.48 -6.23
C ARG A 372 -4.50 17.37 -5.45
N PRO A 373 -5.12 17.71 -4.30
CA PRO A 373 -5.86 16.76 -3.47
C PRO A 373 -7.06 16.16 -4.21
N LYS A 374 -7.39 14.89 -3.94
CA LYS A 374 -8.57 14.21 -4.50
C LYS A 374 -9.85 15.00 -4.24
N MET A 375 -10.85 14.81 -5.09
CA MET A 375 -12.16 15.46 -4.92
C MET A 375 -13.14 14.42 -4.40
N ILE A 376 -13.77 14.70 -3.27
CA ILE A 376 -14.81 13.85 -2.70
C ILE A 376 -16.12 14.63 -2.68
N LEU A 377 -17.15 14.04 -3.28
CA LEU A 377 -18.51 14.57 -3.19
C LEU A 377 -19.38 13.57 -2.44
N VAL A 378 -19.97 14.00 -1.31
CA VAL A 378 -20.97 13.20 -0.58
C VAL A 378 -22.36 13.74 -0.88
N ALA A 379 -23.17 12.95 -1.58
CA ALA A 379 -24.49 13.38 -2.03
C ALA A 379 -25.44 12.19 -2.26
N GLY A 380 -26.73 12.41 -2.04
CA GLY A 380 -27.76 11.44 -2.40
C GLY A 380 -27.78 10.17 -1.53
N ARG A 381 -28.71 9.27 -1.88
CA ARG A 381 -28.83 7.92 -1.31
C ARG A 381 -28.39 6.88 -2.34
N ARG A 382 -28.01 5.69 -1.89
CA ARG A 382 -27.67 4.56 -2.79
C ARG A 382 -28.87 4.18 -3.67
N SER A 383 -30.08 4.31 -3.15
CA SER A 383 -31.34 4.08 -3.87
C SER A 383 -31.57 5.05 -5.04
N SER A 384 -30.83 6.15 -5.13
CA SER A 384 -30.91 7.08 -6.27
C SER A 384 -30.32 6.49 -7.56
N PHE A 385 -29.49 5.45 -7.45
CA PHE A 385 -28.93 4.70 -8.57
C PHE A 385 -29.74 3.43 -8.85
N GLU A 386 -29.91 3.08 -10.12
CA GLU A 386 -30.54 1.81 -10.51
C GLU A 386 -29.63 0.61 -10.20
N SER A 387 -28.32 0.81 -10.31
CA SER A 387 -27.31 -0.21 -10.03
C SER A 387 -25.95 0.43 -9.74
N GLU A 388 -25.04 -0.33 -9.13
CA GLU A 388 -23.66 0.11 -8.93
C GLU A 388 -22.94 0.36 -10.28
N ILE A 389 -23.29 -0.40 -11.32
CA ILE A 389 -22.74 -0.19 -12.68
C ILE A 389 -23.13 1.19 -13.23
N GLU A 390 -24.37 1.64 -12.99
CA GLU A 390 -24.80 2.99 -13.38
C GLU A 390 -23.95 4.05 -12.69
N ARG A 391 -23.73 3.90 -11.38
CA ARG A 391 -22.89 4.81 -10.59
C ARG A 391 -21.46 4.87 -11.11
N ILE A 392 -20.81 3.71 -11.27
CA ILE A 392 -19.43 3.61 -11.76
C ILE A 392 -19.31 4.34 -13.11
N ARG A 393 -20.23 4.07 -14.04
CA ARG A 393 -20.25 4.72 -15.36
C ARG A 393 -20.43 6.24 -15.27
N LEU A 394 -21.31 6.73 -14.40
CA LEU A 394 -21.56 8.17 -14.26
C LEU A 394 -20.36 8.90 -13.68
N VAL A 395 -19.71 8.32 -12.68
CA VAL A 395 -18.51 8.86 -12.02
C VAL A 395 -17.30 8.83 -12.96
N SER A 396 -17.07 7.71 -13.66
CA SER A 396 -15.94 7.57 -14.60
C SER A 396 -16.02 8.55 -15.78
N ASN A 397 -17.23 9.01 -16.13
CA ASN A 397 -17.42 10.03 -17.17
C ASN A 397 -17.05 11.46 -16.73
N GLN A 398 -16.67 11.68 -15.46
CA GLN A 398 -16.33 13.01 -14.94
C GLN A 398 -14.82 13.22 -14.87
N SER A 399 -14.15 12.54 -13.93
CA SER A 399 -12.72 12.66 -13.67
C SER A 399 -12.24 11.47 -12.86
N ASP A 400 -11.07 10.92 -13.20
CA ASP A 400 -10.43 9.84 -12.42
C ASP A 400 -10.01 10.26 -11.00
N ARG A 401 -10.09 11.56 -10.71
CA ARG A 401 -9.75 12.15 -9.40
C ARG A 401 -10.98 12.47 -8.55
N LEU A 402 -12.18 12.21 -9.06
CA LEU A 402 -13.44 12.35 -8.34
C LEU A 402 -13.82 11.03 -7.69
N GLU A 403 -14.05 11.07 -6.39
CA GLU A 403 -14.78 10.03 -5.67
C GLU A 403 -16.17 10.55 -5.32
N PHE A 404 -17.19 9.78 -5.66
CA PHE A 404 -18.57 10.09 -5.32
C PHE A 404 -19.04 9.12 -4.27
N TRP A 405 -19.53 9.61 -3.13
CA TRP A 405 -20.04 8.82 -2.02
C TRP A 405 -21.51 9.16 -1.76
N THR A 406 -22.33 8.16 -1.46
CA THR A 406 -23.67 8.38 -0.91
C THR A 406 -23.63 8.37 0.61
N TYR A 407 -24.63 8.96 1.25
CA TYR A 407 -24.74 8.88 2.71
C TYR A 407 -24.87 7.45 3.23
N ASP A 408 -25.45 6.55 2.44
CA ASP A 408 -25.50 5.12 2.76
C ASP A 408 -24.11 4.49 2.77
N ASP A 409 -23.20 4.92 1.89
CA ASP A 409 -21.85 4.41 1.88
C ASP A 409 -21.06 4.86 3.12
N VAL A 410 -21.20 6.13 3.48
CA VAL A 410 -20.58 6.70 4.68
C VAL A 410 -21.10 5.98 5.93
N LEU A 411 -22.43 5.86 6.08
CA LEU A 411 -23.05 5.16 7.21
C LEU A 411 -22.67 3.68 7.25
N ALA A 412 -22.73 2.97 6.11
CA ALA A 412 -22.37 1.55 6.05
C ALA A 412 -20.89 1.33 6.40
N ARG A 413 -20.00 2.25 6.02
CA ARG A 413 -18.59 2.19 6.39
C ARG A 413 -18.39 2.44 7.88
N ALA A 414 -19.05 3.46 8.44
CA ALA A 414 -19.03 3.75 9.87
C ALA A 414 -19.56 2.58 10.73
N ARG A 415 -20.65 1.94 10.29
CA ARG A 415 -21.17 0.71 10.92
C ARG A 415 -20.17 -0.44 10.88
N ARG A 416 -19.52 -0.69 9.73
CA ARG A 416 -18.47 -1.71 9.62
C ARG A 416 -17.31 -1.46 10.59
N TYR A 417 -16.88 -0.21 10.75
CA TYR A 417 -15.86 0.14 11.75
C TYR A 417 -16.32 -0.17 13.16
N ARG A 418 -17.54 0.27 13.53
CA ARG A 418 -18.11 -0.03 14.84
C ARG A 418 -18.19 -1.53 15.10
N ASP A 419 -18.78 -2.30 14.20
CA ASP A 419 -18.99 -3.73 14.40
C ASP A 419 -17.65 -4.47 14.57
N PHE A 420 -16.64 -4.06 13.81
CA PHE A 420 -15.27 -4.55 13.96
C PHE A 420 -14.69 -4.24 15.35
N LEU A 421 -14.82 -2.99 15.82
CA LEU A 421 -14.35 -2.55 17.14
C LEU A 421 -15.08 -3.28 18.28
N CYS A 422 -16.41 -3.37 18.21
CA CYS A 422 -17.24 -4.05 19.22
C CYS A 422 -16.98 -5.56 19.26
N GLY A 423 -16.77 -6.22 18.11
CA GLY A 423 -16.43 -7.64 18.03
C GLY A 423 -15.09 -7.97 18.71
N HIS A 424 -14.10 -7.07 18.62
CA HIS A 424 -12.82 -7.21 19.31
C HIS A 424 -12.93 -7.01 20.83
N VAL A 425 -13.76 -6.07 21.30
CA VAL A 425 -13.98 -5.84 22.74
C VAL A 425 -14.76 -6.98 23.39
N GLY A 426 -15.75 -7.55 22.69
CA GLY A 426 -16.58 -8.65 23.20
C GLY A 426 -15.84 -9.98 23.41
N ASN A 427 -14.84 -10.29 22.58
CA ASN A 427 -14.04 -11.52 22.72
C ASN A 427 -13.08 -11.48 23.93
N ARG A 428 -12.71 -10.30 24.44
CA ARG A 428 -11.88 -10.17 25.66
C ARG A 428 -12.64 -10.52 26.94
N GLY A 429 -13.96 -10.36 26.96
CA GLY A 429 -14.79 -10.70 28.12
C GLY A 429 -15.02 -12.21 28.29
N ARG A 430 -14.74 -13.03 27.26
CA ARG A 430 -14.90 -14.49 27.29
C ARG A 430 -13.61 -15.27 27.52
N GLN A 431 -12.45 -14.59 27.49
CA GLN A 431 -11.14 -15.20 27.73
C GLN A 431 -10.53 -14.84 29.10
N LYS A 432 -11.34 -14.33 30.04
CA LYS A 432 -10.93 -14.17 31.45
C LYS A 432 -11.49 -15.28 32.32
#